data_AF-A0A143PKA2-F1
#
_entry.id   AF-A0A143PKA2-F1
#
_cell.length_a   1.000
_cell.length_b   1.000
_cell.length_c   1.000
_cell.angle_alpha   90.00
_cell.angle_beta   90.00
_cell.angle_gamma   90.00
#
_symmetry.space_group_name_H-M   'P 1'
#
loop_
_entity.id
_entity.type
_entity.pdbx_description
1 polymer ?
#
loop_
_entity_poly.entity_id
_entity_poly.type
_entity_poly.pdbx_seq_one_letter_code
_entity_poly.pdbx_strand_id
1 'polypeptide(L)'
;MNTFCRTALPILLPTVLLACDGRGPTEPTTVTQPTAAGQPAPPPPPGQTFNVAGVVTDERGAPMAGAVVTMAHWVGGHVEFPSVSTDATGGYAISFTANPLGSSFVARAQVVAEGYEEYWRSLMGTGGTTFTETFRLHRVTRMTAGDAMTLSVPPDTGECRGWVAEVCPIVRVVVPTDGRLRIEVIPSDGSAPTPPVEVCCVRGSEEYGNPITVPVAAGVELEVKVGMPRGYTTIQSFRVMTAFEAS
;
A
#
# COMPACT_ATOMS: atom_id res chain seq x y z
N MET A 1 -3.58 -14.47 16.87
CA MET A 1 -2.36 -15.10 17.44
C MET A 1 -1.20 -14.76 16.50
N ASN A 2 -0.45 -13.69 16.78
CA ASN A 2 0.71 -13.29 15.99
C ASN A 2 1.97 -13.47 16.83
N THR A 3 2.72 -14.52 16.52
CA THR A 3 4.02 -14.81 17.14
C THR A 3 5.09 -14.05 16.36
N PHE A 4 5.60 -12.97 16.95
CA PHE A 4 6.81 -12.29 16.46
C PHE A 4 8.04 -13.16 16.74
N CYS A 5 8.66 -13.70 15.69
CA CYS A 5 9.95 -14.37 15.78
C CYS A 5 11.06 -13.30 15.72
N ARG A 6 11.67 -13.02 16.88
CA ARG A 6 12.92 -12.23 16.98
C ARG A 6 14.09 -13.19 16.84
N THR A 7 14.85 -13.07 15.74
CA THR A 7 16.19 -13.67 15.64
C THR A 7 17.24 -12.57 15.74
N ALA A 8 18.04 -12.65 16.79
CA ALA A 8 19.24 -11.84 16.99
C ALA A 8 20.38 -12.38 16.12
N LEU A 9 21.02 -11.51 15.35
CA LEU A 9 22.22 -11.83 14.56
C LEU A 9 23.46 -11.29 15.30
N PRO A 10 24.52 -12.08 15.52
CA PRO A 10 25.77 -11.58 16.06
C PRO A 10 26.60 -10.93 14.94
N ILE A 11 27.01 -9.68 15.14
CA ILE A 11 27.90 -8.94 14.25
C ILE A 11 29.36 -9.25 14.65
N LEU A 12 30.09 -9.92 13.74
CA LEU A 12 31.54 -10.10 13.80
C LEU A 12 32.19 -8.96 13.00
N LEU A 13 32.95 -8.09 13.67
CA LEU A 13 33.78 -7.05 13.03
C LEU A 13 35.14 -7.62 12.61
N PRO A 14 35.63 -7.34 11.40
CA PRO A 14 37.04 -7.49 11.06
C PRO A 14 37.83 -6.21 11.37
N THR A 15 38.96 -6.39 12.04
CA THR A 15 39.96 -5.36 12.35
C THR A 15 40.78 -5.03 11.10
N VAL A 16 40.71 -3.79 10.63
CA VAL A 16 41.58 -3.28 9.55
C VAL A 16 42.59 -2.31 10.15
N LEU A 17 43.86 -2.68 10.10
CA LEU A 17 45.02 -1.82 10.35
C LEU A 17 45.31 -1.00 9.09
N LEU A 18 45.29 0.32 9.19
CA LEU A 18 45.74 1.23 8.13
C LEU A 18 46.71 2.25 8.70
N ALA A 19 47.83 2.36 7.99
CA ALA A 19 49.03 3.11 8.33
C ALA A 19 48.81 4.63 8.22
N CYS A 20 49.51 5.36 9.09
CA CYS A 20 49.53 6.82 9.17
C CYS A 20 50.40 7.42 8.06
N ASP A 21 49.84 8.34 7.27
CA ASP A 21 50.61 9.33 6.53
C ASP A 21 50.22 10.73 6.99
N GLY A 22 51.22 11.48 7.44
CA GLY A 22 51.08 12.74 8.13
C GLY A 22 50.81 13.92 7.21
N ARG A 23 49.62 14.52 7.35
CA ARG A 23 49.36 15.95 7.12
C ARG A 23 48.34 16.41 8.16
N GLY A 24 48.78 17.27 9.08
CA GLY A 24 47.95 17.80 10.14
C GLY A 24 46.80 18.65 9.56
N PRO A 25 45.52 18.33 9.86
CA PRO A 25 44.42 19.21 9.54
C PRO A 25 44.42 20.38 10.53
N THR A 26 44.36 21.60 9.99
CA THR A 26 44.11 22.82 10.75
C THR A 26 42.82 22.65 11.55
N GLU A 27 42.93 22.70 12.87
CA GLU A 27 41.83 22.50 13.80
C GLU A 27 40.76 23.59 13.55
N PRO A 28 39.53 23.22 13.14
CA PRO A 28 38.48 24.21 12.95
C PRO A 28 38.09 24.77 14.31
N THR A 29 38.30 26.07 14.49
CA THR A 29 37.85 26.82 15.66
C THR A 29 36.34 26.64 15.81
N THR A 30 35.94 25.82 16.77
CA THR A 30 34.53 25.56 17.08
C THR A 30 33.98 26.79 17.78
N VAL A 31 33.32 27.67 17.04
CA VAL A 31 32.56 28.78 17.62
C VAL A 31 31.36 28.17 18.35
N THR A 32 31.43 28.06 19.67
CA THR A 32 30.29 27.66 20.51
C THR A 32 29.27 28.79 20.50
N GLN A 33 28.37 28.78 19.52
CA GLN A 33 27.25 29.69 19.47
C GLN A 33 26.30 29.36 20.64
N PRO A 34 25.89 30.33 21.47
CA PRO A 34 24.95 30.09 22.56
C PRO A 34 23.66 29.49 22.01
N THR A 35 23.30 28.29 22.46
CA THR A 35 22.02 27.67 22.15
C THR A 35 20.93 28.52 22.78
N ALA A 36 20.29 29.38 21.99
CA ALA A 36 19.09 30.09 22.42
C ALA A 36 18.09 29.03 22.92
N ALA A 37 17.61 29.19 24.15
CA ALA A 37 16.57 28.34 24.70
C ALA A 37 15.40 28.30 23.69
N GLY A 38 15.15 27.13 23.11
CA GLY A 38 14.18 26.97 22.04
C GLY A 38 12.82 27.47 22.49
N GLN A 39 12.26 28.45 21.79
CA GLN A 39 10.88 28.85 22.00
C GLN A 39 9.98 27.60 21.90
N PRO A 40 8.99 27.43 22.78
CA PRO A 40 8.03 26.36 22.68
C PRO A 40 7.42 26.34 21.26
N ALA A 41 7.36 25.16 20.65
CA ALA A 41 6.70 25.04 19.36
C ALA A 41 5.26 25.58 19.46
N PRO A 42 4.79 26.36 18.47
CA PRO A 42 3.42 26.85 18.47
C PRO A 42 2.43 25.67 18.55
N PRO A 43 1.29 25.84 19.23
CA PRO A 43 0.29 24.78 19.34
C PRO A 43 -0.21 24.38 17.93
N PRO A 44 -0.55 23.11 17.70
CA PRO A 44 -1.12 22.67 16.43
C PRO A 44 -2.38 23.46 16.09
N PRO A 45 -2.63 23.73 14.79
CA PRO A 45 -3.88 24.37 14.38
C PRO A 45 -5.09 23.52 14.78
N PRO A 46 -6.24 24.14 15.08
CA PRO A 46 -7.47 23.41 15.35
C PRO A 46 -7.89 22.59 14.13
N GLY A 47 -8.45 21.40 14.35
CA GLY A 47 -8.96 20.54 13.29
C GLY A 47 -10.27 21.05 12.68
N GLN A 48 -10.58 20.57 11.48
CA GLN A 48 -11.82 20.80 10.76
C GLN A 48 -12.63 19.50 10.74
N THR A 49 -13.95 19.59 10.96
CA THR A 49 -14.84 18.41 10.92
C THR A 49 -15.24 18.08 9.49
N PHE A 50 -15.12 16.81 9.13
CA PHE A 50 -15.51 16.23 7.86
C PHE A 50 -16.57 15.15 8.07
N ASN A 51 -17.46 15.00 7.09
CA ASN A 51 -18.49 13.98 7.03
C ASN A 51 -18.35 13.20 5.73
N VAL A 52 -18.20 11.88 5.81
CA VAL A 52 -18.14 11.00 4.65
C VAL A 52 -19.29 10.01 4.75
N ALA A 53 -20.08 9.89 3.70
CA ALA A 53 -21.13 8.89 3.62
C ALA A 53 -21.16 8.25 2.23
N GLY A 54 -21.76 7.08 2.12
CA GLY A 54 -21.93 6.43 0.83
C GLY A 54 -22.34 4.98 0.98
N VAL A 55 -21.99 4.17 -0.03
CA VAL A 55 -22.29 2.75 -0.07
C VAL A 55 -21.04 1.94 -0.39
N VAL A 56 -20.94 0.74 0.18
CA VAL A 56 -19.98 -0.28 -0.23
C VAL A 56 -20.71 -1.33 -1.05
N THR A 57 -20.18 -1.65 -2.23
CA THR A 57 -20.73 -2.67 -3.12
C THR A 57 -19.67 -3.70 -3.51
N ASP A 58 -20.10 -4.89 -3.92
CA ASP A 58 -19.22 -5.85 -4.58
C ASP A 58 -18.95 -5.47 -6.04
N GLU A 59 -18.14 -6.28 -6.74
CA GLU A 59 -17.78 -6.02 -8.13
C GLU A 59 -18.98 -6.00 -9.08
N ARG A 60 -20.10 -6.65 -8.70
CA ARG A 60 -21.36 -6.70 -9.46
C ARG A 60 -22.32 -5.56 -9.12
N GLY A 61 -21.95 -4.70 -8.16
CA GLY A 61 -22.76 -3.58 -7.70
C GLY A 61 -23.81 -3.96 -6.65
N ALA A 62 -23.75 -5.18 -6.08
CA ALA A 62 -24.62 -5.57 -4.98
C ALA A 62 -24.14 -4.92 -3.68
N PRO A 63 -25.05 -4.39 -2.83
CA PRO A 63 -24.67 -3.77 -1.57
C PRO A 63 -24.04 -4.79 -0.60
N MET A 64 -23.01 -4.36 0.12
CA MET A 64 -22.26 -5.21 1.05
C MET A 64 -22.50 -4.79 2.49
N ALA A 65 -23.22 -5.62 3.25
CA ALA A 65 -23.40 -5.45 4.69
C ALA A 65 -22.18 -5.94 5.48
N GLY A 66 -21.87 -5.28 6.60
CA GLY A 66 -20.80 -5.68 7.51
C GLY A 66 -19.37 -5.38 7.03
N ALA A 67 -19.19 -4.74 5.87
CA ALA A 67 -17.89 -4.23 5.45
C ALA A 67 -17.45 -3.12 6.43
N VAL A 68 -16.17 -3.11 6.80
CA VAL A 68 -15.62 -2.13 7.75
C VAL A 68 -14.95 -1.02 6.97
N VAL A 69 -15.44 0.21 7.13
CA VAL A 69 -14.86 1.44 6.56
C VAL A 69 -14.11 2.17 7.67
N THR A 70 -12.82 2.44 7.47
CA THR A 70 -11.94 3.14 8.41
C THR A 70 -11.35 4.39 7.76
N MET A 71 -11.31 5.51 8.48
CA MET A 71 -10.76 6.77 7.98
C MET A 71 -9.45 7.13 8.70
N ALA A 72 -8.32 6.78 8.11
CA ALA A 72 -7.01 7.17 8.62
C ALA A 72 -6.75 8.66 8.34
N HIS A 73 -6.61 9.49 9.38
CA HIS A 73 -6.43 10.93 9.22
C HIS A 73 -5.52 11.52 10.30
N TRP A 74 -4.94 12.69 10.02
CA TRP A 74 -4.07 13.39 10.95
C TRP A 74 -4.86 14.45 11.72
N VAL A 75 -4.70 14.48 13.04
CA VAL A 75 -5.28 15.53 13.91
C VAL A 75 -4.38 15.75 15.12
N GLY A 76 -4.13 17.01 15.47
CA GLY A 76 -3.45 17.36 16.73
C GLY A 76 -2.09 16.68 16.94
N GLY A 77 -1.34 16.39 15.87
CA GLY A 77 -0.01 15.79 15.99
C GLY A 77 0.04 14.25 15.98
N HIS A 78 -1.07 13.55 15.70
CA HIS A 78 -1.12 12.09 15.63
C HIS A 78 -2.12 11.61 14.56
N VAL A 79 -2.07 10.31 14.24
CA VAL A 79 -3.00 9.66 13.31
C VAL A 79 -4.14 9.00 14.08
N GLU A 80 -5.36 9.23 13.65
CA GLU A 80 -6.57 8.57 14.15
C GLU A 80 -7.21 7.66 13.08
N PHE A 81 -7.97 6.66 13.53
CA PHE A 81 -8.57 5.61 12.69
C PHE A 81 -10.00 5.28 13.13
N PRO A 82 -10.95 6.23 13.13
CA PRO A 82 -12.35 5.90 13.38
C PRO A 82 -12.88 4.95 12.29
N SER A 83 -13.74 4.01 12.69
CA SER A 83 -14.32 3.00 11.81
C SER A 83 -15.82 2.84 12.02
N VAL A 84 -16.51 2.41 10.96
CA VAL A 84 -17.93 2.05 10.97
C VAL A 84 -18.16 0.82 10.11
N SER A 85 -19.12 -0.03 10.48
CA SER A 85 -19.57 -1.15 9.65
C SER A 85 -20.75 -0.72 8.78
N THR A 86 -20.80 -1.21 7.54
CA THR A 86 -21.93 -0.96 6.64
C THR A 86 -23.19 -1.69 7.09
N ASP A 87 -24.34 -1.05 6.86
CA ASP A 87 -25.66 -1.64 7.15
C ASP A 87 -26.13 -2.63 6.08
N ALA A 88 -27.36 -3.13 6.20
CA ALA A 88 -27.95 -4.10 5.25
C ALA A 88 -28.10 -3.57 3.82
N THR A 89 -28.08 -2.24 3.62
CA THR A 89 -28.10 -1.59 2.31
C THR A 89 -26.70 -1.28 1.78
N GLY A 90 -25.64 -1.70 2.50
CA GLY A 90 -24.26 -1.35 2.22
C GLY A 90 -23.92 0.09 2.61
N GLY A 91 -24.85 0.82 3.23
CA GLY A 91 -24.71 2.21 3.60
C GLY A 91 -23.75 2.40 4.77
N TYR A 92 -22.98 3.49 4.73
CA TYR A 92 -22.16 3.93 5.86
C TYR A 92 -22.16 5.45 5.97
N ALA A 93 -21.89 5.95 7.17
CA ALA A 93 -21.63 7.36 7.43
C ALA A 93 -20.61 7.49 8.57
N ILE A 94 -19.62 8.36 8.41
CA ILE A 94 -18.57 8.60 9.38
C ILE A 94 -18.24 10.10 9.45
N SER A 95 -18.15 10.63 10.66
CA SER A 95 -17.76 12.01 10.93
C SER A 95 -16.47 12.00 11.74
N PHE A 96 -15.51 12.84 11.36
CA PHE A 96 -14.21 12.94 12.04
C PHE A 96 -13.63 14.34 11.92
N THR A 97 -12.67 14.68 12.77
CA THR A 97 -12.00 15.99 12.76
C THR A 97 -10.55 15.81 12.34
N ALA A 98 -10.14 16.44 11.24
CA ALA A 98 -8.78 16.33 10.71
C ALA A 98 -8.13 17.69 10.54
N ASN A 99 -6.79 17.72 10.57
CA ASN A 99 -5.98 18.80 10.06
C ASN A 99 -5.50 18.40 8.64
N PRO A 100 -6.11 18.94 7.56
CA PRO A 100 -5.70 18.61 6.21
C PRO A 100 -4.20 18.83 5.97
N LEU A 101 -3.57 17.91 5.27
CA LEU A 101 -2.14 17.92 4.97
C LEU A 101 -1.89 18.38 3.54
N GLY A 102 -0.80 19.12 3.33
CA GLY A 102 -0.23 19.43 2.01
C GLY A 102 -1.26 19.82 0.95
N SER A 103 -1.35 19.03 -0.11
CA SER A 103 -2.20 19.18 -1.30
C SER A 103 -3.71 18.96 -1.05
N SER A 104 -4.21 19.38 0.12
CA SER A 104 -5.59 19.16 0.57
C SER A 104 -5.92 17.70 0.89
N PHE A 105 -4.93 16.86 1.22
CA PHE A 105 -5.21 15.51 1.70
C PHE A 105 -5.96 15.59 3.05
N VAL A 106 -7.13 14.96 3.13
CA VAL A 106 -7.98 14.98 4.34
C VAL A 106 -7.82 13.69 5.14
N ALA A 107 -8.01 12.56 4.47
CA ALA A 107 -7.98 11.24 5.08
C ALA A 107 -7.67 10.18 4.02
N ARG A 108 -7.30 8.97 4.45
CA ARG A 108 -7.29 7.79 3.61
C ARG A 108 -8.33 6.80 4.13
N ALA A 109 -9.30 6.49 3.29
CA ALA A 109 -10.27 5.44 3.52
C ALA A 109 -9.59 4.07 3.33
N GLN A 110 -9.86 3.16 4.25
CA GLN A 110 -9.56 1.74 4.17
C GLN A 110 -10.88 0.98 4.28
N VAL A 111 -11.15 0.07 3.36
CA VAL A 111 -12.36 -0.76 3.38
C VAL A 111 -11.98 -2.22 3.34
N VAL A 112 -12.49 -2.98 4.30
CA VAL A 112 -12.20 -4.42 4.46
C VAL A 112 -13.51 -5.19 4.56
N ALA A 113 -13.58 -6.29 3.80
CA ALA A 113 -14.65 -7.28 3.91
C ALA A 113 -14.08 -8.69 3.68
N GLU A 114 -14.66 -9.70 4.33
CA GLU A 114 -14.21 -11.08 4.21
C GLU A 114 -14.32 -11.60 2.77
N GLY A 115 -13.22 -12.14 2.23
CA GLY A 115 -13.16 -12.68 0.86
C GLY A 115 -12.92 -11.63 -0.23
N TYR A 116 -12.76 -10.37 0.14
CA TYR A 116 -12.47 -9.26 -0.77
C TYR A 116 -11.06 -8.69 -0.55
N GLU A 117 -10.54 -8.04 -1.58
CA GLU A 117 -9.29 -7.29 -1.51
C GLU A 117 -9.45 -6.09 -0.57
N GLU A 118 -8.39 -5.81 0.18
CA GLU A 118 -8.32 -4.61 0.99
C GLU A 118 -8.28 -3.38 0.09
N TYR A 119 -9.23 -2.48 0.26
CA TYR A 119 -9.40 -1.32 -0.61
C TYR A 119 -8.93 -0.06 0.10
N TRP A 120 -8.08 0.72 -0.57
CA TRP A 120 -7.63 2.02 -0.08
C TRP A 120 -8.04 3.15 -1.02
N ARG A 121 -8.34 4.32 -0.47
CA ARG A 121 -8.58 5.54 -1.28
C ARG A 121 -8.30 6.81 -0.50
N SER A 122 -7.56 7.73 -1.11
CA SER A 122 -7.26 9.03 -0.54
C SER A 122 -8.42 10.00 -0.81
N LEU A 123 -8.86 10.68 0.25
CA LEU A 123 -9.88 11.72 0.20
C LEU A 123 -9.19 13.08 0.16
N MET A 124 -9.48 13.84 -0.90
CA MET A 124 -8.89 15.15 -1.14
C MET A 124 -9.95 16.23 -0.94
N GLY A 125 -9.69 17.22 -0.07
CA GLY A 125 -10.57 18.34 0.19
C GLY A 125 -10.59 19.31 -0.99
N THR A 126 -11.69 19.35 -1.75
CA THR A 126 -11.88 20.29 -2.87
C THR A 126 -12.65 21.55 -2.46
N GLY A 127 -12.65 21.89 -1.17
CA GLY A 127 -13.31 23.10 -0.62
C GLY A 127 -14.62 22.83 0.15
N GLY A 128 -15.02 21.57 0.32
CA GLY A 128 -16.14 21.16 1.16
C GLY A 128 -15.71 20.26 2.33
N THR A 129 -16.59 20.11 3.32
CA THR A 129 -16.41 19.18 4.45
C THR A 129 -17.27 17.92 4.36
N THR A 130 -18.09 17.80 3.32
CA THR A 130 -18.98 16.67 3.12
C THR A 130 -18.59 15.93 1.85
N PHE A 131 -18.41 14.62 1.96
CA PHE A 131 -18.04 13.73 0.87
C PHE A 131 -19.11 12.65 0.69
N THR A 132 -19.40 12.33 -0.57
CA THR A 132 -20.18 11.14 -0.94
C THR A 132 -19.25 10.18 -1.67
N GLU A 133 -18.89 9.08 -1.04
CA GLU A 133 -17.90 8.14 -1.56
C GLU A 133 -18.47 6.72 -1.63
N THR A 134 -18.53 6.18 -2.84
CA THR A 134 -18.91 4.78 -3.07
C THR A 134 -17.65 3.96 -3.26
N PHE A 135 -17.55 2.85 -2.52
CA PHE A 135 -16.44 1.92 -2.61
C PHE A 135 -16.91 0.62 -3.26
N ARG A 136 -16.26 0.22 -4.35
CA ARG A 136 -16.48 -1.07 -4.99
C ARG A 136 -15.35 -2.02 -4.58
N LEU A 137 -15.69 -3.07 -3.85
CA LEU A 137 -14.73 -4.11 -3.48
C LEU A 137 -14.65 -5.16 -4.58
N HIS A 138 -13.45 -5.69 -4.78
CA HIS A 138 -13.19 -6.79 -5.68
C HIS A 138 -12.85 -8.05 -4.88
N ARG A 139 -13.38 -9.20 -5.29
CA ARG A 139 -13.00 -10.48 -4.70
C ARG A 139 -11.52 -10.72 -4.86
N VAL A 140 -10.93 -11.34 -3.83
CA VAL A 140 -9.54 -11.79 -3.90
C VAL A 140 -9.36 -12.76 -5.06
N THR A 141 -8.56 -12.34 -6.03
CA THR A 141 -8.21 -13.16 -7.19
C THR A 141 -7.07 -14.11 -6.83
N ARG A 142 -7.21 -15.40 -7.16
CA ARG A 142 -6.22 -16.46 -6.86
C ARG A 142 -5.81 -17.23 -8.11
N MET A 143 -4.54 -17.58 -8.20
CA MET A 143 -4.00 -18.50 -9.21
C MET A 143 -2.89 -19.38 -8.60
N THR A 144 -2.57 -20.50 -9.25
CA THR A 144 -1.45 -21.36 -8.84
C THR A 144 -0.18 -20.96 -9.59
N ALA A 145 0.98 -21.12 -8.96
CA ALA A 145 2.27 -20.99 -9.64
C ALA A 145 2.35 -21.92 -10.86
N GLY A 146 2.71 -21.37 -12.02
CA GLY A 146 2.71 -22.04 -13.33
C GLY A 146 1.48 -21.74 -14.19
N ASP A 147 0.42 -21.15 -13.62
CA ASP A 147 -0.77 -20.76 -14.35
C ASP A 147 -0.60 -19.40 -15.06
N ALA A 148 -1.56 -19.09 -15.92
CA ALA A 148 -1.78 -17.76 -16.48
C ALA A 148 -3.27 -17.38 -16.39
N MET A 149 -3.56 -16.09 -16.22
CA MET A 149 -4.92 -15.59 -16.19
C MET A 149 -5.05 -14.20 -16.78
N THR A 150 -6.28 -13.80 -17.12
CA THR A 150 -6.62 -12.44 -17.51
C THR A 150 -7.13 -11.67 -16.30
N LEU A 151 -6.54 -10.52 -16.02
CA LEU A 151 -6.90 -9.59 -14.97
C LEU A 151 -7.57 -8.36 -15.59
N SER A 152 -8.79 -8.05 -15.17
CA SER A 152 -9.51 -6.83 -15.56
C SER A 152 -9.48 -5.83 -14.42
N VAL A 153 -9.08 -4.59 -14.72
CA VAL A 153 -8.84 -3.54 -13.75
C VAL A 153 -9.77 -2.36 -14.06
N PRO A 154 -10.90 -2.24 -13.35
CA PRO A 154 -11.83 -1.13 -13.57
C PRO A 154 -11.29 0.18 -12.98
N PRO A 155 -11.77 1.35 -13.45
CA PRO A 155 -11.29 2.67 -13.05
C PRO A 155 -11.49 3.02 -11.58
N ASP A 156 -12.33 2.26 -10.86
CA ASP A 156 -12.60 2.43 -9.44
C ASP A 156 -11.77 1.49 -8.53
N THR A 157 -10.77 0.79 -9.08
CA THR A 157 -9.83 -0.05 -8.31
C THR A 157 -9.11 0.77 -7.24
N GLY A 158 -8.90 0.17 -6.08
CA GLY A 158 -8.30 0.81 -4.91
C GLY A 158 -6.83 1.18 -5.09
N GLU A 159 -6.37 2.11 -4.24
CA GLU A 159 -5.00 2.57 -4.18
C GLU A 159 -4.05 1.48 -3.67
N CYS A 160 -2.79 1.55 -4.10
CA CYS A 160 -1.75 0.71 -3.54
C CYS A 160 -1.41 1.10 -2.10
N ARG A 161 -1.09 0.08 -1.30
CA ARG A 161 -0.41 0.29 -0.02
C ARG A 161 1.10 0.59 -0.19
N GLY A 162 1.70 0.07 -1.25
CA GLY A 162 3.13 0.17 -1.55
C GLY A 162 3.48 1.34 -2.48
N TRP A 163 4.73 1.37 -2.94
CA TRP A 163 5.29 2.45 -3.77
C TRP A 163 5.22 2.18 -5.28
N VAL A 164 4.74 1.00 -5.69
CA VAL A 164 4.75 0.60 -7.11
C VAL A 164 3.93 1.51 -8.00
N ALA A 165 2.76 1.94 -7.53
CA ALA A 165 1.88 2.81 -8.30
C ALA A 165 0.82 3.46 -7.40
N GLU A 166 -0.04 4.26 -8.01
CA GLU A 166 -1.14 4.90 -7.30
C GLU A 166 -2.34 3.95 -7.12
N VAL A 167 -2.56 3.04 -8.07
CA VAL A 167 -3.62 2.03 -8.07
C VAL A 167 -3.00 0.66 -8.33
N CYS A 168 -3.44 -0.38 -7.62
CA CYS A 168 -3.06 -1.75 -7.98
C CYS A 168 -4.10 -2.79 -7.59
N PRO A 169 -4.63 -3.58 -8.54
CA PRO A 169 -5.28 -4.84 -8.21
C PRO A 169 -4.27 -5.83 -7.64
N ILE A 170 -4.77 -6.75 -6.82
CA ILE A 170 -3.97 -7.76 -6.14
C ILE A 170 -4.29 -9.15 -6.70
N VAL A 171 -3.27 -9.89 -7.11
CA VAL A 171 -3.40 -11.31 -7.44
C VAL A 171 -2.66 -12.12 -6.38
N ARG A 172 -3.36 -13.09 -5.77
CA ARG A 172 -2.76 -14.06 -4.86
C ARG A 172 -2.22 -15.25 -5.65
N VAL A 173 -0.93 -15.53 -5.52
CA VAL A 173 -0.31 -16.67 -6.19
C VAL A 173 0.05 -17.74 -5.17
N VAL A 174 -0.61 -18.90 -5.27
CA VAL A 174 -0.36 -20.05 -4.39
C VAL A 174 0.81 -20.85 -4.94
N VAL A 175 1.82 -21.09 -4.11
CA VAL A 175 3.03 -21.82 -4.48
C VAL A 175 2.98 -23.23 -3.91
N PRO A 176 2.86 -24.29 -4.72
CA PRO A 176 2.71 -25.66 -4.21
C PRO A 176 4.02 -26.30 -3.73
N THR A 177 5.17 -25.88 -4.26
CA THR A 177 6.48 -26.49 -4.01
C THR A 177 7.58 -25.44 -3.89
N ASP A 178 8.72 -25.78 -3.29
CA ASP A 178 9.90 -24.92 -3.24
C ASP A 178 10.46 -24.68 -4.65
N GLY A 179 10.96 -23.48 -4.92
CA GLY A 179 11.56 -23.18 -6.22
C GLY A 179 11.74 -21.71 -6.52
N ARG A 180 11.77 -21.39 -7.82
CA ARG A 180 11.80 -20.02 -8.34
C ARG A 180 10.52 -19.75 -9.11
N LEU A 181 9.82 -18.69 -8.73
CA LEU A 181 8.63 -18.21 -9.42
C LEU A 181 8.99 -16.99 -10.25
N ARG A 182 8.81 -17.07 -11.57
CA ARG A 182 8.85 -15.93 -12.48
C ARG A 182 7.44 -15.43 -12.72
N ILE A 183 7.21 -14.13 -12.52
CA ILE A 183 5.95 -13.44 -12.76
C ILE A 183 6.16 -12.42 -13.88
N GLU A 184 5.20 -12.35 -14.79
CA GLU A 184 5.16 -11.35 -15.85
C GLU A 184 3.73 -10.91 -16.09
N VAL A 185 3.56 -9.61 -16.29
CA VAL A 185 2.26 -9.03 -16.56
C VAL A 185 2.35 -8.21 -17.84
N ILE A 186 1.56 -8.57 -18.84
CA ILE A 186 1.53 -7.86 -20.13
C ILE A 186 0.12 -7.32 -20.41
N PRO A 187 -0.01 -6.16 -21.07
CA PRO A 187 -1.30 -5.69 -21.58
C PRO A 187 -1.93 -6.73 -22.51
N SER A 188 -3.22 -7.02 -22.34
CA SER A 188 -3.91 -8.03 -23.14
C SER A 188 -4.10 -7.61 -24.60
N ASP A 189 -4.24 -6.31 -24.86
CA ASP A 189 -4.48 -5.72 -26.18
C ASP A 189 -3.21 -5.08 -26.79
N GLY A 190 -2.10 -5.11 -26.06
CA GLY A 190 -0.84 -4.46 -26.45
C GLY A 190 -0.90 -2.92 -26.52
N SER A 191 -1.98 -2.29 -26.04
CA SER A 191 -2.17 -0.84 -26.18
C SER A 191 -1.63 -0.03 -25.00
N ALA A 192 -1.58 -0.65 -23.81
CA ALA A 192 -1.04 -0.03 -22.59
C ALA A 192 0.47 -0.27 -22.45
N PRO A 193 1.19 0.57 -21.68
CA PRO A 193 2.54 0.23 -21.23
C PRO A 193 2.51 -0.99 -20.30
N THR A 194 3.59 -1.76 -20.30
CA THR A 194 3.79 -2.87 -19.34
C THR A 194 3.77 -2.32 -17.91
N PRO A 195 2.86 -2.78 -17.03
CA PRO A 195 2.76 -2.26 -15.68
C PRO A 195 3.94 -2.73 -14.82
N PRO A 196 4.47 -1.93 -13.88
CA PRO A 196 5.40 -2.44 -12.88
C PRO A 196 4.70 -3.46 -11.98
N VAL A 197 5.42 -4.47 -11.50
CA VAL A 197 4.90 -5.47 -10.56
C VAL A 197 5.64 -5.37 -9.24
N GLU A 198 4.86 -5.40 -8.14
CA GLU A 198 5.34 -5.63 -6.78
C GLU A 198 5.03 -7.07 -6.41
N VAL A 199 5.97 -7.75 -5.78
CA VAL A 199 5.70 -9.01 -5.08
C VAL A 199 5.95 -8.76 -3.60
N CYS A 200 4.90 -8.76 -2.79
CA CYS A 200 5.10 -8.51 -1.37
C CYS A 200 5.74 -9.70 -0.68
N CYS A 201 6.59 -9.34 0.28
CA CYS A 201 6.87 -10.07 1.49
C CYS A 201 7.69 -11.36 1.25
N VAL A 202 8.35 -11.46 0.10
CA VAL A 202 9.31 -12.53 -0.20
C VAL A 202 10.46 -12.42 0.79
N ARG A 203 10.54 -13.37 1.74
CA ARG A 203 11.53 -13.37 2.83
C ARG A 203 11.51 -12.09 3.68
N GLY A 204 10.34 -11.45 3.80
CA GLY A 204 10.16 -10.21 4.57
C GLY A 204 10.47 -8.93 3.80
N SER A 205 10.79 -9.02 2.51
CA SER A 205 11.06 -7.87 1.64
C SER A 205 10.01 -7.76 0.53
N GLU A 206 9.78 -6.54 0.04
CA GLU A 206 9.05 -6.29 -1.21
C GLU A 206 10.03 -6.35 -2.39
N GLU A 207 9.65 -7.05 -3.46
CA GLU A 207 10.48 -7.21 -4.66
C GLU A 207 9.76 -6.55 -5.86
N TYR A 208 10.53 -5.91 -6.74
CA TYR A 208 10.01 -5.02 -7.78
C TYR A 208 10.58 -5.37 -9.16
N GLY A 209 9.74 -5.38 -10.21
CA GLY A 209 10.17 -5.57 -11.59
C GLY A 209 9.08 -6.18 -12.48
N ASN A 210 9.23 -6.14 -13.80
CA ASN A 210 8.35 -6.88 -14.72
C ASN A 210 9.10 -7.18 -16.05
N PRO A 211 9.49 -8.45 -16.32
CA PRO A 211 9.27 -9.62 -15.48
C PRO A 211 10.10 -9.60 -14.19
N ILE A 212 9.69 -10.40 -13.21
CA ILE A 212 10.40 -10.58 -11.94
C ILE A 212 10.51 -12.06 -11.58
N THR A 213 11.65 -12.48 -11.02
CA THR A 213 11.86 -13.86 -10.55
C THR A 213 12.26 -13.87 -9.08
N VAL A 214 11.43 -14.51 -8.25
CA VAL A 214 11.60 -14.55 -6.80
C VAL A 214 11.78 -15.99 -6.29
N PRO A 215 12.64 -16.23 -5.27
CA PRO A 215 12.69 -17.52 -4.60
C PRO A 215 11.45 -17.70 -3.70
N VAL A 216 10.85 -18.88 -3.72
CA VAL A 216 9.61 -19.16 -2.98
C VAL A 216 9.68 -20.50 -2.26
N ALA A 217 8.93 -20.61 -1.17
CA ALA A 217 8.78 -21.84 -0.41
C ALA A 217 7.41 -22.49 -0.69
N ALA A 218 7.32 -23.80 -0.53
CA ALA A 218 6.08 -24.54 -0.63
C ALA A 218 5.03 -24.04 0.38
N GLY A 219 3.78 -23.97 -0.05
CA GLY A 219 2.63 -23.60 0.78
C GLY A 219 2.48 -22.10 1.05
N VAL A 220 3.35 -21.24 0.51
CA VAL A 220 3.17 -19.79 0.65
C VAL A 220 2.15 -19.27 -0.37
N GLU A 221 1.41 -18.22 0.02
CA GLU A 221 0.56 -17.43 -0.87
C GLU A 221 1.22 -16.04 -1.00
N LEU A 222 1.65 -15.69 -2.21
CA LEU A 222 2.25 -14.39 -2.48
C LEU A 222 1.20 -13.35 -2.86
N GLU A 223 1.45 -12.10 -2.49
CA GLU A 223 0.70 -10.95 -2.99
C GLU A 223 1.41 -10.34 -4.19
N VAL A 224 0.80 -10.40 -5.37
CA VAL A 224 1.31 -9.78 -6.59
C VAL A 224 0.47 -8.54 -6.89
N LYS A 225 1.07 -7.36 -6.78
CA LYS A 225 0.41 -6.08 -7.08
C LYS A 225 0.78 -5.63 -8.49
N VAL A 226 -0.23 -5.31 -9.29
CA VAL A 226 -0.01 -4.81 -10.66
C VAL A 226 -0.17 -3.29 -10.67
N GLY A 227 0.93 -2.56 -10.85
CA GLY A 227 0.93 -1.11 -10.75
C GLY A 227 0.24 -0.41 -11.91
N MET A 228 -0.66 0.52 -11.58
CA MET A 228 -1.42 1.31 -12.55
C MET A 228 -1.34 2.82 -12.23
N PRO A 229 -1.17 3.70 -13.23
CA PRO A 229 -1.31 5.13 -13.01
C PRO A 229 -2.75 5.48 -12.64
N ARG A 230 -2.97 6.55 -11.86
CA ARG A 230 -4.33 7.04 -11.58
C ARG A 230 -4.93 7.70 -12.83
N GLY A 231 -6.26 7.76 -12.88
CA GLY A 231 -7.01 8.60 -13.82
C GLY A 231 -7.36 7.94 -15.16
N TYR A 232 -7.13 6.63 -15.31
CA TYR A 232 -7.72 5.89 -16.41
C TYR A 232 -9.24 5.82 -16.27
N THR A 233 -9.97 5.88 -17.38
CA THR A 233 -11.44 5.99 -17.41
C THR A 233 -12.12 4.76 -17.97
N THR A 234 -11.35 3.83 -18.52
CA THR A 234 -11.82 2.58 -19.13
C THR A 234 -11.19 1.38 -18.45
N ILE A 235 -11.90 0.24 -18.45
CA ILE A 235 -11.35 -1.01 -17.90
C ILE A 235 -10.06 -1.35 -18.64
N GLN A 236 -9.00 -1.60 -17.88
CA GLN A 236 -7.72 -2.08 -18.39
C GLN A 236 -7.66 -3.60 -18.27
N SER A 237 -6.99 -4.27 -19.19
CA SER A 237 -6.90 -5.74 -19.20
C SER A 237 -5.46 -6.18 -19.34
N PHE A 238 -5.03 -7.07 -18.46
CA PHE A 238 -3.68 -7.63 -18.43
C PHE A 238 -3.73 -9.15 -18.44
N ARG A 239 -2.71 -9.77 -19.02
CA ARG A 239 -2.42 -11.18 -18.83
C ARG A 239 -1.34 -11.33 -17.77
N VAL A 240 -1.69 -11.95 -16.65
CA VAL A 240 -0.77 -12.31 -15.57
C VAL A 240 -0.30 -13.73 -15.84
N MET A 241 1.00 -13.91 -16.00
CA MET A 241 1.60 -15.20 -16.32
C MET A 241 2.62 -15.54 -15.26
N THR A 242 2.59 -16.79 -14.81
CA THR A 242 3.59 -17.32 -13.90
C THR A 242 4.29 -18.51 -14.54
N ALA A 243 5.61 -18.57 -14.37
CA ALA A 243 6.41 -19.72 -14.72
C ALA A 243 7.16 -20.18 -13.47
N PHE A 244 7.24 -21.48 -13.26
CA PHE A 244 7.75 -22.04 -12.02
C PHE A 244 8.83 -23.09 -12.29
N GLU A 245 9.98 -22.92 -11.64
CA GLU A 245 11.10 -23.86 -11.68
C GLU A 245 11.26 -24.48 -10.28
N ALA A 246 10.89 -25.75 -10.14
CA ALA A 246 11.06 -26.48 -8.90
C ALA A 246 12.55 -26.67 -8.56
N SER A 247 12.89 -26.56 -7.27
CA SER A 247 14.24 -26.82 -6.75
C SER A 247 14.46 -28.26 -6.33
#